data_AF-A0A7S0B475-F1
#
_entry.id   AF-A0A7S0B475-F1
#
_cell.length_a   1.000
_cell.length_b   1.000
_cell.length_c   1.000
_cell.angle_alpha   90.00
_cell.angle_beta   90.00
_cell.angle_gamma   90.00
#
_symmetry.space_group_name_H-M   'P 1'
#
loop_
_entity.id
_entity.type
_entity.pdbx_description
1 polymer ?
#
loop_
_entity_poly.entity_id
_entity_poly.type
_entity_poly.pdbx_seq_one_letter_code
_entity_poly.pdbx_strand_id
1 'polypeptide(L)'
;MAFTLPRAKANKKLSPARPTASLLGAHTMLSYLGILLINFLAMVVGLVALNRQSWYSCRKWVLDDISYVLVLGDNYESTVIWLITGYQYLSSAAAYNFGFTHRAPWWSNYQLVLFFVSFTVLHYYVTLSEDNVSCLFRINCGNENVVRPVIGSEPYPINNHWNTTVMPYPFRWVMVGIMTANTFLNMAWEYYFVNGLQKKLGTKRRAKRDSRNSAKIQDHLSVTAFENEISTAFSGEGDDAV
;
A
#
# COMPACT_ATOMS: atom_id res chain seq x y z
N MET A 1 10.98 5.11 7.86
CA MET A 1 10.58 5.00 6.43
C MET A 1 9.94 6.27 5.87
N ALA A 2 8.94 6.88 6.52
CA ALA A 2 8.19 8.03 5.99
C ALA A 2 9.06 9.18 5.43
N PHE A 3 10.10 9.59 6.17
CA PHE A 3 11.00 10.69 5.75
C PHE A 3 11.87 10.37 4.51
N THR A 4 11.96 9.10 4.10
CA THR A 4 12.70 8.72 2.89
C THR A 4 11.86 8.82 1.62
N LEU A 5 10.52 8.84 1.75
CA LEU A 5 9.59 8.88 0.62
C LEU A 5 9.77 10.11 -0.30
N PRO A 6 9.97 11.34 0.22
CA PRO A 6 10.16 12.51 -0.64
C PRO A 6 11.43 12.49 -1.48
N ARG A 7 12.38 11.59 -1.19
CA ARG A 7 13.67 11.48 -1.91
C ARG A 7 13.57 10.67 -3.21
N ALA A 8 12.36 10.27 -3.61
CA ALA A 8 12.14 9.59 -4.89
C ALA A 8 12.47 10.51 -6.08
N LYS A 9 13.25 10.00 -7.03
CA LYS A 9 13.61 10.73 -8.26
C LYS A 9 12.40 10.87 -9.18
N ALA A 10 12.43 11.87 -10.06
CA ALA A 10 11.45 12.00 -11.14
C ALA A 10 11.65 10.90 -12.20
N ASN A 11 10.59 10.59 -12.95
CA ASN A 11 10.71 9.67 -14.09
C ASN A 11 11.54 10.31 -15.22
N LYS A 12 12.30 9.51 -15.97
CA LYS A 12 13.15 9.98 -17.07
C LYS A 12 12.35 10.53 -18.26
N LYS A 13 11.09 10.12 -18.41
CA LYS A 13 10.18 10.55 -19.47
C LYS A 13 9.06 11.40 -18.89
N LEU A 14 8.78 12.53 -19.54
CA LEU A 14 7.67 13.39 -19.17
C LEU A 14 6.35 12.72 -19.57
N SER A 15 5.44 12.56 -18.61
CA SER A 15 4.12 11.99 -18.88
C SER A 15 3.21 13.02 -19.57
N PRO A 16 2.40 12.62 -20.56
CA PRO A 16 1.40 13.49 -21.17
C PRO A 16 0.18 13.74 -20.26
N ALA A 17 0.04 12.99 -19.16
CA ALA A 17 -1.00 13.19 -18.16
C ALA A 17 -0.54 14.18 -17.09
N ARG A 18 -1.47 14.97 -16.54
CA ARG A 18 -1.19 15.79 -15.35
C ARG A 18 -1.37 14.95 -14.07
N PRO A 19 -0.56 15.19 -13.03
CA PRO A 19 -0.75 14.54 -11.74
C PRO A 19 -2.12 14.92 -11.15
N THR A 20 -2.69 14.03 -10.34
CA THR A 20 -3.96 14.27 -9.64
C THR A 20 -3.80 15.43 -8.66
N ALA A 21 -4.58 16.49 -8.84
CA ALA A 21 -4.54 17.68 -7.99
C ALA A 21 -5.33 17.52 -6.67
N SER A 22 -6.22 16.53 -6.58
CA SER A 22 -6.99 16.25 -5.36
C SER A 22 -6.43 15.06 -4.61
N LEU A 23 -6.21 15.24 -3.31
CA LEU A 23 -5.79 14.17 -2.38
C LEU A 23 -6.89 13.11 -2.21
N LEU A 24 -8.17 13.52 -2.27
CA LEU A 24 -9.35 12.66 -2.15
C LEU A 24 -9.98 12.30 -3.51
N GLY A 25 -9.16 12.23 -4.56
CA GLY A 25 -9.62 11.77 -5.87
C GLY A 25 -10.13 10.31 -5.84
N ALA A 26 -11.03 9.96 -6.75
CA ALA A 26 -11.54 8.58 -6.86
C ALA A 26 -10.42 7.54 -7.00
N HIS A 27 -9.29 7.91 -7.63
CA HIS A 27 -8.11 7.07 -7.76
C HIS A 27 -7.43 6.79 -6.40
N THR A 28 -7.17 7.83 -5.61
CA THR A 28 -6.50 7.69 -4.31
C THR A 28 -7.41 6.98 -3.30
N MET A 29 -8.72 7.23 -3.35
CA MET A 29 -9.70 6.51 -2.55
C MET A 29 -9.79 5.02 -2.92
N LEU A 30 -9.81 4.68 -4.22
CA LEU A 30 -9.85 3.28 -4.65
C LEU A 30 -8.59 2.51 -4.25
N SER A 31 -7.43 3.16 -4.38
CA SER A 31 -6.14 2.64 -3.92
C SER A 31 -6.16 2.38 -2.41
N TYR A 32 -6.51 3.40 -1.62
CA TYR A 32 -6.54 3.32 -0.17
C TYR A 32 -7.54 2.28 0.35
N LEU A 33 -8.80 2.34 -0.10
CA LEU A 33 -9.85 1.43 0.35
C LEU A 33 -9.58 -0.03 -0.07
N GLY A 34 -9.00 -0.24 -1.25
CA GLY A 34 -8.67 -1.59 -1.71
C GLY A 34 -7.54 -2.23 -0.90
N ILE A 35 -6.45 -1.51 -0.63
CA ILE A 35 -5.39 -1.99 0.26
C ILE A 35 -5.93 -2.19 1.68
N LEU A 36 -6.75 -1.27 2.19
CA LEU A 36 -7.37 -1.40 3.51
C LEU A 36 -8.21 -2.68 3.61
N LEU A 37 -9.00 -2.99 2.58
CA LEU A 37 -9.79 -4.21 2.52
C LEU A 37 -8.91 -5.46 2.48
N ILE A 38 -7.86 -5.49 1.65
CA ILE A 38 -6.92 -6.61 1.55
C ILE A 38 -6.23 -6.86 2.90
N ASN A 39 -5.73 -5.80 3.54
CA ASN A 39 -5.10 -5.88 4.84
C ASN A 39 -6.09 -6.37 5.93
N PHE A 40 -7.32 -5.86 5.92
CA PHE A 40 -8.36 -6.32 6.84
C PHE A 40 -8.65 -7.81 6.67
N LEU A 41 -8.81 -8.28 5.42
CA LEU A 41 -9.02 -9.69 5.13
C LEU A 41 -7.84 -10.56 5.57
N ALA A 42 -6.60 -10.13 5.33
CA ALA A 42 -5.41 -10.86 5.77
C ALA A 42 -5.33 -10.97 7.29
N MET A 43 -5.72 -9.93 8.03
CA MET A 43 -5.81 -9.96 9.49
C MET A 43 -6.86 -10.98 9.96
N VAL A 44 -8.05 -10.97 9.35
CA VAL A 44 -9.11 -11.96 9.64
C VAL A 44 -8.62 -13.38 9.35
N VAL A 45 -7.96 -13.61 8.21
CA VAL A 45 -7.38 -14.91 7.85
C VAL A 45 -6.36 -15.37 8.89
N GLY A 46 -5.50 -14.48 9.39
CA GLY A 46 -4.55 -14.79 10.46
C GLY A 46 -5.22 -15.23 11.76
N LEU A 47 -6.25 -14.50 12.20
CA LEU A 47 -7.01 -14.84 13.41
C LEU A 47 -7.80 -16.15 13.23
N VAL A 48 -8.38 -16.39 12.07
CA VAL A 48 -9.04 -17.67 11.75
C VAL A 48 -8.02 -18.81 11.74
N ALA A 49 -6.84 -18.60 11.17
CA ALA A 49 -5.77 -19.60 11.17
C ALA A 49 -5.31 -19.96 12.58
N LEU A 50 -5.24 -18.98 13.49
CA LEU A 50 -4.97 -19.18 14.92
C LEU A 50 -6.09 -19.99 15.60
N ASN A 51 -7.34 -19.59 15.40
CA ASN A 51 -8.51 -20.27 15.99
C ASN A 51 -8.68 -21.73 15.54
N ARG A 52 -8.08 -22.12 14.42
CA ARG A 52 -8.09 -23.50 13.92
C ARG A 52 -6.98 -24.37 14.49
N GLN A 53 -6.06 -23.81 15.27
CA GLN A 53 -4.96 -24.57 15.87
C GLN A 53 -5.42 -25.34 17.11
N SER A 54 -4.99 -26.59 17.25
CA SER A 54 -5.32 -27.44 18.40
C SER A 54 -4.64 -27.01 19.71
N TRP A 55 -3.50 -26.33 19.62
CA TRP A 55 -2.76 -25.82 20.77
C TRP A 55 -3.30 -24.48 21.27
N TYR A 56 -4.10 -23.79 20.46
CA TYR A 56 -4.66 -22.49 20.80
C TYR A 56 -5.98 -22.67 21.55
N SER A 57 -6.14 -21.97 22.66
CA SER A 57 -7.43 -21.84 23.35
C SER A 57 -7.78 -20.37 23.53
N CYS A 58 -8.96 -19.99 23.04
CA CYS A 58 -9.45 -18.62 23.07
C CYS A 58 -9.65 -18.16 24.52
N ARG A 59 -8.98 -17.06 24.89
CA ARG A 59 -9.10 -16.49 26.23
C ARG A 59 -10.38 -15.65 26.32
N LYS A 60 -11.18 -15.90 27.35
CA LYS A 60 -12.20 -14.94 27.79
C LYS A 60 -11.55 -13.97 28.76
N TRP A 61 -11.60 -12.69 28.44
CA TRP A 61 -11.09 -11.61 29.30
C TRP A 61 -11.88 -11.58 30.60
N VAL A 62 -11.19 -11.65 31.73
CA VAL A 62 -11.78 -11.55 33.09
C VAL A 62 -11.52 -10.16 33.68
N LEU A 63 -10.67 -9.35 33.04
CA LEU A 63 -10.28 -8.03 33.50
C LEU A 63 -11.11 -6.98 32.74
N ASP A 64 -11.84 -6.15 33.50
CA ASP A 64 -12.63 -5.03 32.97
C ASP A 64 -11.78 -3.75 32.79
N ASP A 65 -10.54 -3.73 33.31
CA ASP A 65 -9.66 -2.55 33.30
C ASP A 65 -8.60 -2.60 32.19
N ILE A 66 -8.70 -1.65 31.25
CA ILE A 66 -7.81 -1.48 30.09
C ILE A 66 -6.41 -0.99 30.52
N SER A 67 -6.27 -0.47 31.74
CA SER A 67 -5.00 0.08 32.26
C SER A 67 -3.86 -0.96 32.32
N TYR A 68 -4.19 -2.25 32.35
CA TYR A 68 -3.22 -3.35 32.36
C TYR A 68 -2.84 -3.83 30.94
N VAL A 69 -2.31 -2.90 30.13
CA VAL A 69 -1.99 -3.12 28.70
C VAL A 69 -1.06 -4.32 28.46
N LEU A 70 -0.09 -4.57 29.34
CA LEU A 70 0.84 -5.71 29.19
C LEU A 70 0.13 -7.05 29.40
N VAL A 71 -0.73 -7.16 30.42
CA VAL A 71 -1.52 -8.38 30.67
C VAL A 71 -2.51 -8.63 29.54
N LEU A 72 -3.09 -7.55 28.99
CA LEU A 72 -3.96 -7.61 27.83
C LEU A 72 -3.18 -8.01 26.57
N GLY A 73 -1.95 -7.53 26.41
CA GLY A 73 -1.09 -7.82 25.25
C GLY A 73 -0.44 -9.20 25.25
N ASP A 74 -0.27 -9.84 26.41
CA ASP A 74 0.36 -11.15 26.60
C ASP A 74 -0.54 -12.31 26.12
N ASN A 75 -1.09 -12.22 24.91
CA ASN A 75 -1.94 -13.24 24.31
C ASN A 75 -1.53 -13.52 22.85
N TYR A 76 -1.92 -14.70 22.35
CA TYR A 76 -1.58 -15.12 20.98
C TYR A 76 -2.30 -14.30 19.90
N GLU A 77 -3.52 -13.81 20.15
CA GLU A 77 -4.27 -12.97 19.20
C GLU A 77 -3.58 -11.64 18.95
N SER A 78 -3.17 -10.94 20.02
CA SER A 78 -2.39 -9.70 19.97
C SER A 78 -1.05 -9.92 19.29
N THR A 79 -0.39 -11.04 19.55
CA THR A 79 0.85 -11.42 18.84
C THR A 79 0.61 -11.56 17.33
N VAL A 80 -0.40 -12.33 16.92
CA VAL A 80 -0.74 -12.53 15.50
C VAL A 80 -1.17 -11.22 14.83
N ILE A 81 -1.98 -10.40 15.51
CA ILE A 81 -2.40 -9.08 15.01
C ILE A 81 -1.18 -8.18 14.84
N TRP A 82 -0.27 -8.12 15.83
CA TRP A 82 0.93 -7.30 15.72
C TRP A 82 1.83 -7.76 14.57
N LEU A 83 2.02 -9.06 14.40
CA LEU A 83 2.82 -9.61 13.31
C LEU A 83 2.25 -9.21 11.95
N ILE A 84 0.95 -9.45 11.74
CA ILE A 84 0.30 -9.17 10.48
C ILE A 84 0.22 -7.66 10.23
N THR A 85 -0.36 -6.90 11.15
CA THR A 85 -0.58 -5.45 10.98
C THR A 85 0.73 -4.65 10.97
N GLY A 86 1.72 -5.08 11.77
CA GLY A 86 3.08 -4.53 11.74
C GLY A 86 3.68 -4.66 10.35
N TYR A 87 3.57 -5.85 9.73
CA TYR A 87 4.07 -6.07 8.37
C TYR A 87 3.23 -5.37 7.30
N GLN A 88 1.92 -5.19 7.53
CA GLN A 88 1.05 -4.43 6.63
C GLN A 88 1.50 -2.98 6.44
N TYR A 89 2.08 -2.35 7.48
CA TYR A 89 2.67 -1.01 7.33
C TYR A 89 3.85 -1.00 6.36
N LEU A 90 4.74 -2.00 6.42
CA LEU A 90 5.84 -2.15 5.47
C LEU A 90 5.30 -2.40 4.05
N SER A 91 4.39 -3.38 3.92
CA SER A 91 3.76 -3.76 2.66
C SER A 91 3.09 -2.57 1.97
N SER A 92 2.31 -1.79 2.72
CA SER A 92 1.59 -0.63 2.18
C SER A 92 2.57 0.48 1.76
N ALA A 93 3.67 0.67 2.50
CA ALA A 93 4.72 1.60 2.11
C ALA A 93 5.36 1.21 0.75
N ALA A 94 5.54 -0.08 0.46
CA ALA A 94 6.01 -0.51 -0.86
C ALA A 94 4.94 -0.33 -1.95
N ALA A 95 3.70 -0.78 -1.69
CA ALA A 95 2.61 -0.75 -2.65
C ALA A 95 2.25 0.67 -3.12
N TYR A 96 2.13 1.64 -2.20
CA TYR A 96 1.80 3.03 -2.57
C TYR A 96 2.91 3.76 -3.33
N ASN A 97 4.14 3.25 -3.32
CA ASN A 97 5.30 3.96 -3.87
C ASN A 97 5.77 3.44 -5.25
N PHE A 98 5.00 2.61 -5.95
CA PHE A 98 5.42 2.05 -7.24
C PHE A 98 5.92 3.05 -8.29
N GLY A 99 5.50 4.32 -8.23
CA GLY A 99 6.13 5.40 -8.99
C GLY A 99 6.08 5.15 -10.49
N PHE A 100 4.88 5.10 -11.07
CA PHE A 100 4.70 4.72 -12.48
C PHE A 100 4.78 5.94 -13.43
N THR A 101 3.85 6.88 -13.29
CA THR A 101 3.61 7.90 -14.32
C THR A 101 4.51 9.13 -14.16
N HIS A 102 4.82 9.53 -12.93
CA HIS A 102 5.49 10.82 -12.65
C HIS A 102 6.81 10.68 -11.87
N ARG A 103 7.01 9.55 -11.19
CA ARG A 103 8.15 9.30 -10.32
C ARG A 103 8.93 8.10 -10.86
N ALA A 104 10.19 7.98 -10.46
CA ALA A 104 10.97 6.77 -10.66
C ALA A 104 10.40 5.65 -9.75
N PRO A 105 10.63 4.37 -10.09
CA PRO A 105 10.16 3.27 -9.27
C PRO A 105 10.80 3.30 -7.88
N TRP A 106 10.07 2.83 -6.86
CA TRP A 106 10.52 2.90 -5.47
C TRP A 106 11.89 2.26 -5.20
N TRP A 107 12.25 1.21 -5.94
CA TRP A 107 13.54 0.53 -5.80
C TRP A 107 14.74 1.39 -6.22
N SER A 108 14.51 2.50 -6.93
CA SER A 108 15.56 3.48 -7.23
C SER A 108 15.96 4.34 -6.02
N ASN A 109 15.14 4.35 -4.97
CA ASN A 109 15.42 5.03 -3.71
C ASN A 109 16.10 4.05 -2.74
N TYR A 110 17.43 3.97 -2.79
CA TYR A 110 18.21 3.03 -1.99
C TYR A 110 17.98 3.17 -0.48
N GLN A 111 17.67 4.36 0.02
CA GLN A 111 17.38 4.56 1.45
C GLN A 111 16.05 3.92 1.83
N LEU A 112 15.01 4.09 1.01
CA LEU A 112 13.72 3.42 1.23
C LEU A 112 13.87 1.90 1.15
N VAL A 113 14.61 1.39 0.15
CA VAL A 113 14.88 -0.05 0.01
C VAL A 113 15.65 -0.58 1.21
N LEU A 114 16.67 0.12 1.67
CA LEU A 114 17.45 -0.28 2.86
C LEU A 114 16.54 -0.45 4.06
N PHE A 115 15.74 0.57 4.41
CA PHE A 115 14.83 0.47 5.55
C PHE A 115 13.77 -0.62 5.36
N PHE A 116 13.19 -0.73 4.15
CA PHE A 116 12.20 -1.77 3.85
C PHE A 116 12.79 -3.16 4.08
N VAL A 117 13.95 -3.46 3.49
CA VAL A 117 14.62 -4.76 3.65
C VAL A 117 15.04 -4.99 5.10
N SER A 118 15.64 -4.01 5.78
CA SER A 118 16.04 -4.14 7.18
C SER A 118 14.87 -4.44 8.10
N PHE A 119 13.75 -3.71 7.95
CA PHE A 119 12.56 -3.97 8.76
C PHE A 119 11.89 -5.29 8.38
N THR A 120 11.85 -5.68 7.10
CA THR A 120 11.32 -7.00 6.69
C THR A 120 12.14 -8.13 7.31
N VAL A 121 13.48 -8.05 7.26
CA VAL A 121 14.37 -9.04 7.88
C VAL A 121 14.14 -9.10 9.39
N LEU A 122 14.09 -7.95 10.07
CA LEU A 122 13.80 -7.91 11.50
C LEU A 122 12.45 -8.53 11.85
N HIS A 123 11.40 -8.21 11.08
CA HIS A 123 10.05 -8.71 11.31
C HIS A 123 9.98 -10.23 11.13
N TYR A 124 10.61 -10.77 10.09
CA TYR A 124 10.67 -12.22 9.86
C TYR A 124 11.55 -12.92 10.88
N TYR A 125 12.65 -12.30 11.30
CA TYR A 125 13.51 -12.83 12.36
C TYR A 125 12.74 -12.94 13.68
N VAL A 126 12.04 -11.90 14.12
CA VAL A 126 11.18 -11.93 15.32
C VAL A 126 10.05 -12.98 15.18
N THR A 127 9.49 -13.14 13.98
CA THR A 127 8.42 -14.14 13.75
C THR A 127 8.91 -15.58 13.92
N LEU A 128 10.15 -15.86 13.50
CA LEU A 128 10.69 -17.23 13.42
C LEU A 128 11.52 -17.62 14.65
N SER A 129 12.22 -16.67 15.28
CA SER A 129 13.14 -16.89 16.40
C SER A 129 12.47 -16.75 17.78
N GLU A 130 13.09 -17.40 18.77
CA GLU A 130 12.73 -17.36 20.22
C GLU A 130 13.79 -16.59 21.03
N ASP A 131 14.61 -15.79 20.36
CA ASP A 131 15.74 -15.09 20.99
C ASP A 131 15.30 -13.86 21.80
N ASN A 132 16.23 -13.28 22.57
CA ASN A 132 16.01 -12.05 23.35
C ASN A 132 15.45 -10.88 22.53
N VAL A 133 15.75 -10.82 21.23
CA VAL A 133 15.20 -9.80 20.32
C VAL A 133 13.71 -10.02 20.09
N SER A 134 13.28 -11.26 19.93
CA SER A 134 11.85 -11.61 19.82
C SER A 134 11.14 -11.30 21.14
N CYS A 135 11.78 -11.63 22.26
CA CYS A 135 11.27 -11.34 23.58
C CYS A 135 11.19 -9.85 23.94
N LEU A 136 12.05 -9.01 23.35
CA LEU A 136 11.93 -7.55 23.48
C LEU A 136 10.57 -7.05 23.00
N PHE A 137 10.00 -7.70 21.97
CA PHE A 137 8.65 -7.43 21.47
C PHE A 137 7.57 -8.29 22.14
N ARG A 138 7.94 -9.11 23.13
CA ARG A 138 7.09 -10.11 23.82
C ARG A 138 6.45 -11.15 22.87
N ILE A 139 7.14 -11.43 21.76
CA ILE A 139 6.73 -12.39 20.74
C ILE A 139 7.61 -13.63 20.89
N ASN A 140 7.03 -14.81 20.73
CA ASN A 140 7.74 -16.08 20.87
C ASN A 140 8.66 -16.13 22.10
N CYS A 141 8.19 -15.66 23.25
CA CYS A 141 8.99 -15.56 24.46
C CYS A 141 8.42 -16.40 25.61
N GLY A 142 9.31 -17.01 26.39
CA GLY A 142 9.01 -17.63 27.68
C GLY A 142 9.51 -16.78 28.85
N ASN A 143 8.96 -17.01 30.05
CA ASN A 143 9.31 -16.24 31.25
C ASN A 143 10.80 -16.25 31.63
N GLU A 144 11.55 -17.25 31.21
CA GLU A 144 13.00 -17.35 31.41
C GLU A 144 13.81 -16.30 30.65
N ASN A 145 13.30 -15.79 29.53
CA ASN A 145 14.01 -14.88 28.62
C ASN A 145 13.47 -13.43 28.67
N VAL A 146 12.60 -13.13 29.65
CA VAL A 146 11.92 -11.82 29.75
C VAL A 146 12.93 -10.69 29.99
N VAL A 147 12.93 -9.72 29.06
CA VAL A 147 13.78 -8.53 29.13
C VAL A 147 13.20 -7.51 30.10
N ARG A 148 14.07 -6.83 30.85
CA ARG A 148 13.68 -5.77 31.79
C ARG A 148 13.07 -4.57 31.03
N PRO A 149 12.00 -3.94 31.54
CA PRO A 149 11.42 -2.76 30.92
C PRO A 149 12.37 -1.55 31.03
N VAL A 150 12.23 -0.59 30.12
CA VAL A 150 13.08 0.62 30.09
C VAL A 150 12.93 1.48 31.36
N ILE A 151 11.77 1.42 32.03
CA ILE A 151 11.41 2.28 33.17
C ILE A 151 11.41 1.49 34.51
N GLY A 152 11.94 0.25 34.54
CA GLY A 152 11.92 -0.57 35.75
C GLY A 152 13.09 -1.54 35.85
N SER A 153 13.52 -1.82 37.08
CA SER A 153 14.61 -2.76 37.36
C SER A 153 14.16 -4.21 37.32
N GLU A 154 12.88 -4.51 37.55
CA GLU A 154 12.38 -5.89 37.65
C GLU A 154 11.76 -6.38 36.32
N PRO A 155 12.03 -7.63 35.91
CA PRO A 155 11.41 -8.22 34.73
C PRO A 155 9.91 -8.41 34.94
N TYR A 156 9.09 -7.98 33.97
CA TYR A 156 7.64 -8.15 34.04
C TYR A 156 7.22 -9.44 33.33
N PRO A 157 6.80 -10.49 34.06
CA PRO A 157 6.53 -11.81 33.48
C PRO A 157 5.38 -11.75 32.48
N ILE A 158 5.31 -12.76 31.61
CA ILE A 158 4.21 -12.99 30.68
C ILE A 158 3.01 -13.50 31.47
N ASN A 159 1.90 -12.76 31.39
CA ASN A 159 0.69 -13.02 32.19
C ASN A 159 -0.38 -13.76 31.38
N ASN A 160 -0.05 -14.99 30.96
CA ASN A 160 -1.01 -15.90 30.35
C ASN A 160 -1.01 -17.27 31.00
N HIS A 161 -2.03 -18.10 30.71
CA HIS A 161 -2.20 -19.39 31.37
C HIS A 161 -0.99 -20.33 31.20
N TRP A 162 -0.28 -20.21 30.09
CA TRP A 162 0.89 -21.03 29.77
C TRP A 162 2.22 -20.37 30.15
N ASN A 163 2.19 -19.15 30.70
CA ASN A 163 3.36 -18.33 31.00
C ASN A 163 4.36 -18.18 29.82
N THR A 164 3.84 -18.25 28.58
CA THR A 164 4.65 -18.22 27.35
C THR A 164 3.83 -17.75 26.15
N THR A 165 4.47 -17.02 25.24
CA THR A 165 3.91 -16.63 23.91
C THR A 165 4.58 -17.38 22.76
N VAL A 166 5.30 -18.47 23.06
CA VAL A 166 5.96 -19.31 22.06
C VAL A 166 4.94 -20.04 21.20
N MET A 167 4.82 -19.62 19.94
CA MET A 167 4.00 -20.33 18.96
C MET A 167 4.75 -21.53 18.40
N PRO A 168 4.10 -22.65 18.05
CA PRO A 168 4.77 -23.78 17.40
C PRO A 168 5.43 -23.40 16.09
N TYR A 169 6.62 -23.95 15.83
CA TYR A 169 7.39 -23.71 14.61
C TYR A 169 6.61 -23.76 13.28
N PRO A 170 5.73 -24.76 13.01
CA PRO A 170 4.96 -24.78 11.77
C PRO A 170 4.02 -23.58 11.65
N PHE A 171 3.45 -23.10 12.75
CA PHE A 171 2.56 -21.95 12.74
C PHE A 171 3.29 -20.65 12.44
N ARG A 172 4.55 -20.51 12.87
CA ARG A 172 5.38 -19.33 12.55
C ARG A 172 5.57 -19.18 11.04
N TRP A 173 5.79 -20.28 10.33
CA TRP A 173 5.87 -20.26 8.86
C TRP A 173 4.54 -19.93 8.20
N VAL A 174 3.42 -20.35 8.77
CA VAL A 174 2.08 -19.90 8.31
C VAL A 174 1.96 -18.38 8.43
N MET A 175 2.42 -17.78 9.53
CA MET A 175 2.42 -16.32 9.69
C MET A 175 3.27 -15.62 8.62
N VAL A 176 4.49 -16.11 8.36
CA VAL A 176 5.35 -15.60 7.29
C VAL A 176 4.67 -15.73 5.92
N GLY A 177 4.00 -16.85 5.67
CA GLY A 177 3.22 -17.08 4.46
C GLY A 177 2.09 -16.04 4.27
N ILE A 178 1.29 -15.80 5.31
CA ILE A 178 0.20 -14.81 5.28
C ILE A 178 0.74 -13.39 5.06
N MET A 179 1.80 -13.00 5.79
CA MET A 179 2.45 -11.70 5.65
C MET A 179 2.99 -11.46 4.23
N THR A 180 3.66 -12.47 3.68
CA THR A 180 4.22 -12.44 2.33
C THR A 180 3.10 -12.37 1.28
N ALA A 181 2.08 -13.22 1.40
CA ALA A 181 0.94 -13.24 0.49
C ALA A 181 0.18 -11.90 0.50
N ASN A 182 -0.04 -11.31 1.67
CA ASN A 182 -0.66 -10.00 1.81
C ASN A 182 0.13 -8.90 1.07
N THR A 183 1.46 -8.97 1.12
CA THR A 183 2.32 -8.02 0.39
C THR A 183 2.17 -8.16 -1.11
N PHE A 184 2.20 -9.39 -1.63
CA PHE A 184 1.97 -9.65 -3.05
C PHE A 184 0.58 -9.20 -3.51
N LEU A 185 -0.46 -9.45 -2.72
CA LEU A 185 -1.83 -9.01 -3.03
C LEU A 185 -1.93 -7.48 -3.08
N ASN A 186 -1.37 -6.77 -2.11
CA ASN A 186 -1.32 -5.31 -2.12
C ASN A 186 -0.56 -4.77 -3.34
N MET A 187 0.57 -5.38 -3.65
CA MET A 187 1.37 -5.01 -4.82
C MET A 187 0.61 -5.24 -6.13
N ALA A 188 -0.06 -6.39 -6.25
CA ALA A 188 -0.89 -6.74 -7.41
C ALA A 188 -2.10 -5.80 -7.55
N TRP A 189 -2.76 -5.45 -6.43
CA TRP A 189 -3.87 -4.51 -6.42
C TRP A 189 -3.48 -3.15 -6.99
N GLU A 190 -2.39 -2.57 -6.47
CA GLU A 190 -1.91 -1.28 -6.95
C GLU A 190 -1.45 -1.33 -8.41
N TYR A 191 -0.70 -2.37 -8.77
CA TYR A 191 -0.13 -2.46 -10.11
C TYR A 191 -1.18 -2.72 -11.19
N TYR A 192 -2.06 -3.71 -10.98
CA TYR A 192 -3.02 -4.15 -12.00
C TYR A 192 -4.33 -3.38 -11.96
N PHE A 193 -4.90 -3.14 -10.78
CA PHE A 193 -6.22 -2.51 -10.67
C PHE A 193 -6.09 -1.00 -10.71
N VAL A 194 -5.39 -0.40 -9.76
CA VAL A 194 -5.33 1.07 -9.62
C VAL A 194 -4.63 1.69 -10.83
N ASN A 195 -3.37 1.33 -11.06
CA ASN A 195 -2.58 1.89 -12.15
C ASN A 195 -3.08 1.44 -13.54
N GLY A 196 -3.60 0.20 -13.65
CA GLY A 196 -4.20 -0.29 -14.89
C GLY A 196 -5.47 0.46 -15.29
N LEU A 197 -6.37 0.73 -14.33
CA LEU A 197 -7.58 1.53 -14.56
C LEU A 197 -7.21 2.96 -14.95
N GLN A 198 -6.22 3.56 -14.29
CA GLN A 198 -5.76 4.92 -14.61
C GLN A 198 -5.30 5.04 -16.06
N LYS A 199 -4.50 4.08 -16.55
CA LYS A 199 -4.05 4.05 -17.95
C LYS A 199 -5.22 3.94 -18.92
N LYS A 200 -6.16 3.02 -18.68
CA LYS A 200 -7.35 2.83 -19.53
C LYS A 200 -8.23 4.08 -19.60
N LEU A 201 -8.44 4.75 -18.47
CA LEU A 201 -9.21 6.00 -18.42
C LEU A 201 -8.47 7.15 -19.12
N GLY A 202 -7.14 7.21 -18.96
CA GLY A 202 -6.28 8.20 -19.62
C GLY A 202 -6.30 8.07 -21.15
N THR A 203 -6.17 6.85 -21.68
CA THR A 203 -6.21 6.62 -23.13
C THR A 203 -7.58 6.94 -23.73
N LYS A 204 -8.67 6.55 -23.07
CA LYS A 204 -10.05 6.87 -23.52
C LYS A 204 -10.31 8.38 -23.54
N ARG A 205 -9.86 9.11 -22.51
CA ARG A 205 -9.98 10.58 -22.47
C ARG A 205 -9.16 11.27 -23.55
N ARG A 206 -7.95 10.77 -23.82
CA ARG A 206 -7.09 11.29 -24.89
C ARG A 206 -7.74 11.07 -26.26
N ALA A 207 -8.19 9.85 -26.56
CA ALA A 207 -8.87 9.54 -27.81
C ALA A 207 -10.09 10.46 -28.05
N LYS A 208 -10.92 10.69 -27.01
CA LYS A 208 -12.07 11.61 -27.08
C LYS A 208 -11.67 13.08 -27.28
N ARG A 209 -10.54 13.51 -26.71
CA ARG A 209 -10.03 14.87 -26.91
C ARG A 209 -9.50 15.04 -28.34
N ASP A 210 -8.73 14.08 -28.81
CA ASP A 210 -8.14 14.11 -30.13
C ASP A 210 -9.25 14.10 -31.20
N SER A 211 -10.30 13.29 -31.04
CA SER A 211 -11.48 13.33 -31.93
C SER A 211 -12.22 14.67 -31.93
N ARG A 212 -12.35 15.32 -30.75
CA ARG A 212 -12.99 16.64 -30.63
C ARG A 212 -12.16 17.75 -31.26
N ASN A 213 -10.84 17.67 -31.14
CA ASN A 213 -9.93 18.62 -31.77
C ASN A 213 -9.92 18.47 -33.28
N SER A 214 -9.92 17.23 -33.81
CA SER A 214 -10.06 16.97 -35.24
C SER A 214 -11.36 17.53 -35.81
N ALA A 215 -12.49 17.35 -35.11
CA ALA A 215 -13.77 17.93 -35.53
C ALA A 215 -13.71 19.47 -35.59
N LYS A 216 -13.16 20.13 -34.57
CA LYS A 216 -12.99 21.60 -34.58
C LYS A 216 -12.09 22.12 -35.71
N ILE A 217 -11.02 21.39 -36.03
CA ILE A 217 -10.11 21.77 -37.12
C ILE A 217 -10.84 21.66 -38.47
N GLN A 218 -11.64 20.61 -38.64
CA GLN A 218 -12.39 20.40 -39.88
C GLN A 218 -13.49 21.46 -40.07
N ASP A 219 -14.18 21.86 -39.00
CA ASP A 219 -15.14 22.99 -39.02
C ASP A 219 -14.45 24.33 -39.35
N HIS A 220 -13.25 24.58 -38.82
CA HIS A 220 -12.50 25.79 -39.17
C HIS A 220 -12.07 25.81 -40.63
N LEU A 221 -11.59 24.68 -41.16
CA LEU A 221 -11.16 24.56 -42.55
C LEU A 221 -12.32 24.77 -43.53
N SER A 222 -13.51 24.24 -43.25
CA SER A 222 -14.69 24.43 -44.10
C SER A 222 -15.18 25.88 -44.12
N VAL A 223 -15.15 26.59 -42.99
CA VAL A 223 -15.49 28.02 -42.94
C VAL A 223 -14.49 28.85 -43.74
N THR A 224 -13.18 28.63 -43.60
CA THR A 224 -12.18 29.35 -44.40
C THR A 224 -12.24 29.02 -45.88
N ALA A 225 -12.61 27.79 -46.27
CA ALA A 225 -12.81 27.44 -47.67
C ALA A 225 -14.00 28.20 -48.27
N PHE A 226 -15.09 28.31 -47.51
CA PHE A 226 -16.29 29.06 -47.92
C PHE A 226 -16.03 30.57 -48.02
N GLU A 227 -15.27 31.16 -47.08
CA GLU A 227 -14.86 32.57 -47.14
C GLU A 227 -13.98 32.86 -48.37
N ASN A 228 -13.06 31.96 -48.70
CA ASN A 228 -12.22 32.08 -49.89
C ASN A 228 -13.05 32.00 -51.18
N GLU A 229 -14.02 31.08 -51.28
CA GLU A 229 -14.93 30.99 -52.43
C GLU A 229 -15.74 32.29 -52.63
N ILE A 230 -16.30 32.85 -51.54
CA ILE A 230 -17.02 34.14 -51.60
C ILE A 230 -16.08 35.27 -52.04
N SER A 231 -14.88 35.35 -51.50
CA SER A 231 -13.93 36.41 -51.86
C SER A 231 -13.49 36.33 -53.33
N THR A 232 -13.36 35.13 -53.90
CA THR A 232 -13.10 34.95 -55.34
C THR A 232 -14.30 35.32 -56.20
N ALA A 233 -15.52 35.05 -55.76
CA ALA A 233 -16.73 35.41 -56.50
C ALA A 233 -16.91 36.94 -56.58
N PHE A 234 -16.64 37.67 -55.49
CA PHE A 234 -16.77 39.14 -55.48
C PHE A 234 -15.64 39.89 -56.19
N SER A 235 -14.47 39.27 -56.40
CA SER A 235 -13.34 39.91 -57.12
C SER A 235 -13.44 39.78 -58.65
N GLY A 236 -14.37 38.97 -59.17
CA GLY A 236 -14.55 38.73 -60.61
C GLY A 236 -15.53 39.68 -61.31
N GLU A 237 -16.32 40.46 -60.56
CA GLU A 237 -17.41 41.29 -61.13
C GLU A 237 -16.96 42.74 -61.47
N GLY A 238 -15.66 43.01 -61.53
CA GLY A 238 -15.11 44.38 -61.60
C GLY A 238 -14.56 44.86 -62.94
N ASP A 239 -14.37 44.00 -63.95
CA ASP A 239 -13.58 44.35 -65.15
C ASP A 239 -14.40 44.48 -66.47
N ASP A 240 -15.73 44.34 -66.43
CA ASP A 240 -16.59 44.51 -67.62
C ASP A 240 -17.32 45.87 -67.63
N ALA A 241 -16.57 46.97 -67.58
CA ALA A 241 -17.13 48.32 -67.75
C ALA A 241 -16.13 49.30 -68.38
N VAL A 242 -15.71 49.04 -69.63
CA VAL A 242 -15.24 50.06 -70.59
C VAL A 242 -15.64 49.67 -72.02
#